data_AF-A0A485PK79-F1
#
_entry.id   AF-A0A485PK79-F1
#
_cell.length_a   1.000
_cell.length_b   1.000
_cell.length_c   1.000
_cell.angle_alpha   90.00
_cell.angle_beta   90.00
_cell.angle_gamma   90.00
#
_symmetry.space_group_name_H-M   'P 1'
#
loop_
_entity.id
_entity.type
_entity.pdbx_description
1 polymer ?
#
loop_
_entity_poly.entity_id
_entity_poly.type
_entity_poly.pdbx_seq_one_letter_code
_entity_poly.pdbx_strand_id
1 'polypeptide(L)'
;MEAEVNKMKLMFQKADSDPDYIQYRPEYEIKTNHPESASKKNPVTLLTESLAIKSQYQTLHACFKPLAVGQKETKSCVCATVLKTTTIIQELQKQTDLELSLWTKKKTVAEQLKSHMSEL
;
A
#
# COMPACT_ATOMS: atom_id res chain seq x y z
N MET A 1 64.58 29.08 7.90
CA MET A 1 63.86 28.40 6.80
C MET A 1 63.71 26.92 7.09
N GLU A 2 64.81 26.18 7.31
CA GLU A 2 64.79 24.73 7.58
C GLU A 2 63.92 24.31 8.78
N ALA A 3 64.01 25.02 9.91
CA ALA A 3 63.19 24.73 11.09
C ALA A 3 61.67 24.81 10.83
N GLU A 4 61.23 25.77 10.00
CA GLU A 4 59.81 25.92 9.66
C GLU A 4 59.35 24.82 8.70
N VAL A 5 60.21 24.41 7.76
CA VAL A 5 59.94 23.27 6.87
C VAL A 5 59.84 21.97 7.66
N ASN A 6 60.72 21.75 8.65
CA ASN A 6 60.67 20.57 9.52
C ASN A 6 59.40 20.54 10.38
N LYS A 7 58.98 21.69 10.92
CA LYS A 7 57.71 21.84 11.63
C LYS A 7 56.51 21.55 10.73
N MET A 8 56.52 22.05 9.50
CA MET A 8 55.45 21.79 8.53
C MET A 8 55.39 20.30 8.14
N LYS A 9 56.55 19.66 7.93
CA LYS A 9 56.63 18.22 7.68
C LYS A 9 56.06 17.40 8.84
N LEU A 10 56.35 17.77 10.08
CA LEU A 10 55.80 17.11 11.26
C LEU A 10 54.28 17.28 11.37
N MET A 11 53.76 18.48 11.05
CA MET A 11 52.32 18.74 11.02
C MET A 11 51.61 17.89 9.95
N PHE A 12 52.21 17.73 8.77
CA PHE A 12 51.68 16.85 7.74
C PHE A 12 51.72 15.38 8.14
N GLN A 13 52.84 14.89 8.70
CA GLN A 13 52.92 13.52 9.21
C GLN A 13 51.86 13.23 10.28
N LYS A 14 51.61 14.19 11.17
CA LYS A 14 50.53 14.09 12.17
C LYS A 14 49.15 14.09 11.49
N ALA A 15 48.90 15.02 10.58
CA ALA A 15 47.64 15.11 9.84
C ALA A 15 47.35 13.89 8.96
N ASP A 16 48.40 13.20 8.49
CA ASP A 16 48.28 11.94 7.75
C ASP A 16 47.93 10.78 8.68
N SER A 17 48.44 10.78 9.92
CA SER A 17 48.18 9.70 10.91
C SER A 17 46.92 9.89 11.76
N ASP A 18 46.46 11.12 11.96
CA ASP A 18 45.28 11.44 12.78
C ASP A 18 43.99 10.74 12.26
N PRO A 19 43.70 10.70 10.93
CA PRO A 19 42.53 10.02 10.38
C PRO A 19 42.49 8.52 10.70
N ASP A 20 43.64 7.84 10.65
CA ASP A 20 43.74 6.41 10.96
C ASP A 20 43.33 6.13 12.40
N TYR A 21 43.77 6.98 13.34
CA TYR A 21 43.39 6.87 14.74
C TYR A 21 41.91 7.21 14.98
N ILE A 22 41.41 8.25 14.31
CA ILE A 22 40.00 8.66 14.37
C ILE A 22 39.08 7.56 13.85
N GLN A 23 39.50 6.79 12.85
CA GLN A 23 38.76 5.65 12.33
C GLN A 23 38.91 4.40 13.22
N TYR A 24 40.10 4.11 13.70
CA TYR A 24 40.39 2.91 14.50
C TYR A 24 39.59 2.86 15.80
N ARG A 25 39.52 3.96 16.55
CA ARG A 25 38.85 4.03 17.86
C ARG A 25 37.36 3.61 17.80
N PRO A 26 36.51 4.21 16.94
CA PRO A 26 35.11 3.81 16.83
C PRO A 26 34.93 2.40 16.26
N GLU A 27 35.78 1.95 15.33
CA GLU A 27 35.73 0.56 14.84
C GLU A 27 35.98 -0.45 15.96
N TYR A 28 36.96 -0.18 16.81
CA TYR A 28 37.25 -0.99 17.99
C TYR A 28 36.05 -1.00 18.93
N GLU A 29 35.53 0.18 19.29
CA GLU A 29 34.35 0.30 20.17
C GLU A 29 33.14 -0.46 19.60
N ILE A 30 32.82 -0.33 18.31
CA ILE A 30 31.71 -1.06 17.67
C ILE A 30 31.92 -2.58 17.74
N LYS A 31 33.16 -3.06 17.59
CA LYS A 31 33.49 -4.50 17.64
C LYS A 31 33.46 -5.05 19.08
N THR A 32 33.86 -4.27 20.07
CA THR A 32 33.97 -4.74 21.46
C THR A 32 32.72 -4.50 22.29
N ASN A 33 31.87 -3.55 21.91
CA ASN A 33 30.58 -3.35 22.56
C ASN A 33 29.68 -4.55 22.25
N HIS A 34 29.36 -5.34 23.29
CA HIS A 34 28.37 -6.42 23.22
C HIS A 34 27.00 -5.80 22.87
N PRO A 35 26.20 -6.38 21.96
CA PRO A 35 24.94 -5.78 21.57
C PRO A 35 23.90 -6.04 22.65
N GLU A 36 23.95 -5.26 23.74
CA GLU A 36 22.79 -5.08 24.62
C GLU A 36 21.60 -4.47 23.84
N SER A 37 21.88 -3.97 22.62
CA SER A 37 20.93 -3.51 21.61
C SER A 37 20.57 -4.52 20.52
N ALA A 38 20.79 -5.83 20.70
CA ALA A 38 20.57 -6.90 19.70
C ALA A 38 19.16 -6.95 19.07
N SER A 39 18.22 -6.14 19.56
CA SER A 39 16.87 -5.98 19.02
C SER A 39 16.75 -4.98 17.85
N LYS A 40 17.72 -4.09 17.63
CA LYS A 40 17.64 -3.10 16.53
C LYS A 40 18.16 -3.69 15.22
N LYS A 41 17.24 -3.90 14.27
CA LYS A 41 17.57 -4.29 12.88
C LYS A 41 18.58 -3.31 12.26
N ASN A 42 19.42 -3.83 11.37
CA ASN A 42 20.39 -3.02 10.63
C ASN A 42 19.66 -1.95 9.77
N PRO A 43 20.07 -0.66 9.80
CA PRO A 43 19.42 0.39 9.03
C PRO A 43 19.38 0.15 7.52
N VAL A 44 20.41 -0.49 6.95
CA VAL A 44 20.48 -0.84 5.53
C VAL A 44 19.43 -1.89 5.18
N THR A 45 19.25 -2.90 6.03
CA THR A 45 18.22 -3.92 5.81
C THR A 45 16.83 -3.32 5.98
N LEU A 46 16.61 -2.46 6.98
CA LEU A 46 15.36 -1.73 7.19
C LEU A 46 14.98 -0.86 5.98
N LEU A 47 15.95 -0.16 5.37
CA LEU A 47 15.70 0.66 4.19
C LEU A 47 15.26 -0.21 3.00
N THR A 48 15.92 -1.35 2.81
CA THR A 48 15.62 -2.30 1.74
C THR A 48 14.22 -2.91 1.90
N GLU A 49 13.89 -3.36 3.11
CA GLU A 49 12.55 -3.87 3.47
C GLU A 49 11.47 -2.79 3.21
N SER A 50 11.73 -1.54 3.63
CA SER A 50 10.80 -0.43 3.46
C SER A 50 10.52 -0.11 1.98
N LEU A 51 11.54 -0.16 1.13
CA LEU A 51 11.39 0.03 -0.31
C LEU A 51 10.58 -1.10 -0.95
N ALA A 52 10.81 -2.35 -0.54
CA ALA A 52 10.04 -3.49 -1.00
C ALA A 52 8.55 -3.36 -0.64
N ILE A 53 8.24 -2.99 0.62
CA ILE A 53 6.87 -2.77 1.09
C ILE A 53 6.20 -1.63 0.30
N LYS A 54 6.91 -0.52 0.09
CA LYS A 54 6.39 0.61 -0.70
C LYS A 54 6.02 0.19 -2.12
N SER A 55 6.88 -0.60 -2.77
CA SER A 55 6.65 -1.10 -4.14
C SER A 55 5.43 -2.04 -4.22
N GLN A 56 5.32 -2.97 -3.27
CA GLN A 56 4.18 -3.89 -3.18
C GLN A 56 2.87 -3.13 -2.97
N TYR A 57 2.86 -2.15 -2.07
CA TYR A 57 1.70 -1.30 -1.84
C TYR A 57 1.28 -0.53 -3.10
N GLN A 58 2.24 0.08 -3.80
CA GLN A 58 1.95 0.82 -5.03
C GLN A 58 1.32 -0.08 -6.10
N THR A 59 1.83 -1.31 -6.24
CA THR A 59 1.30 -2.31 -7.16
C THR A 59 -0.13 -2.69 -6.80
N LEU A 60 -0.37 -3.03 -5.52
CA LEU A 60 -1.70 -3.41 -5.04
C LEU A 60 -2.71 -2.27 -5.22
N HIS A 61 -2.31 -1.03 -4.90
CA HIS A 61 -3.14 0.15 -5.06
C HIS A 61 -3.48 0.42 -6.53
N ALA A 62 -2.51 0.27 -7.45
CA ALA A 62 -2.74 0.38 -8.88
C ALA A 62 -3.72 -0.67 -9.40
N CYS A 63 -3.66 -1.91 -8.88
CA CYS A 63 -4.63 -2.97 -9.21
C CYS A 63 -6.02 -2.69 -8.63
N PHE A 64 -6.11 -2.14 -7.42
CA PHE A 64 -7.38 -1.93 -6.73
C PHE A 64 -8.22 -0.80 -7.36
N LYS A 65 -7.59 0.26 -7.87
CA LYS A 65 -8.28 1.39 -8.50
C LYS A 65 -9.26 0.98 -9.61
N PRO A 66 -8.84 0.29 -10.68
CA PRO A 66 -9.76 -0.13 -11.74
C PRO A 66 -10.75 -1.19 -11.26
N LEU A 67 -10.37 -2.04 -10.29
CA LEU A 67 -11.26 -3.06 -9.73
C LEU A 67 -12.46 -2.44 -9.02
N ALA A 68 -12.25 -1.39 -8.21
CA ALA A 68 -13.32 -0.69 -7.52
C ALA A 68 -14.31 -0.05 -8.51
N VAL A 69 -13.80 0.57 -9.57
CA VAL A 69 -14.63 1.15 -10.65
C VAL A 69 -15.41 0.06 -11.38
N GLY A 70 -14.73 -1.01 -11.83
CA GLY A 70 -15.37 -2.12 -12.53
C GLY A 70 -16.44 -2.83 -11.69
N GLN A 71 -16.23 -2.95 -10.38
CA GLN A 71 -17.23 -3.49 -9.47
C GLN A 71 -18.46 -2.59 -9.37
N LYS A 72 -18.28 -1.28 -9.29
CA LYS A 72 -19.38 -0.30 -9.27
C LYS A 72 -20.19 -0.36 -10.57
N GLU A 73 -19.52 -0.36 -11.71
CA GLU A 73 -20.15 -0.46 -13.03
C GLU A 73 -20.90 -1.78 -13.20
N THR A 74 -20.30 -2.91 -12.81
CA THR A 74 -20.92 -4.23 -12.88
C THR A 74 -22.19 -4.28 -12.03
N LYS A 75 -22.12 -3.82 -10.77
CA LYS A 75 -23.29 -3.76 -9.88
C LYS A 75 -24.40 -2.90 -10.47
N SER A 76 -24.04 -1.75 -11.06
CA SER A 76 -25.01 -0.86 -11.74
C SER A 76 -25.67 -1.54 -12.93
N CYS A 77 -24.89 -2.20 -13.79
CA CYS A 77 -25.37 -2.91 -14.96
C CYS A 77 -26.32 -4.05 -14.59
N VAL A 78 -25.96 -4.87 -13.59
CA VAL A 78 -26.80 -5.96 -13.09
C VAL A 78 -28.11 -5.41 -12.52
N CYS A 79 -28.05 -4.35 -11.70
CA CYS A 79 -29.24 -3.73 -11.13
C CYS A 79 -30.18 -3.19 -12.22
N ALA A 80 -29.64 -2.46 -13.21
CA ALA A 80 -30.42 -1.95 -14.32
C ALA A 80 -31.09 -3.10 -15.12
N THR A 81 -30.37 -4.20 -15.34
CA THR A 81 -30.88 -5.38 -16.06
C THR A 81 -32.00 -6.07 -15.28
N VAL A 82 -31.83 -6.26 -13.97
CA VAL A 82 -32.84 -6.86 -13.09
C VAL A 82 -34.09 -5.99 -13.05
N LEU A 83 -33.94 -4.67 -12.91
CA LEU A 83 -35.07 -3.74 -12.90
C LEU A 83 -35.85 -3.78 -14.22
N LYS A 84 -35.16 -3.70 -15.37
CA LYS A 84 -35.80 -3.79 -16.69
C LYS A 84 -36.54 -5.11 -16.88
N THR A 85 -35.90 -6.22 -16.55
CA THR A 85 -36.50 -7.56 -16.65
C THR A 85 -37.73 -7.69 -15.76
N THR A 86 -37.66 -7.13 -14.54
CA THR A 86 -38.79 -7.10 -13.60
C THR A 86 -39.97 -6.31 -14.19
N THR A 87 -39.72 -5.16 -14.83
CA THR A 87 -40.77 -4.38 -15.50
C THR A 87 -41.39 -5.13 -16.67
N ILE A 88 -40.59 -5.75 -17.54
CA ILE A 88 -41.09 -6.54 -18.69
C ILE A 88 -41.97 -7.69 -18.20
N ILE A 89 -41.53 -8.42 -17.17
CA ILE A 89 -42.32 -9.51 -16.59
C ILE A 89 -43.65 -8.99 -16.04
N GLN A 90 -43.66 -7.84 -15.36
CA GLN A 90 -44.90 -7.24 -14.85
C GLN A 90 -45.87 -6.86 -15.97
N GLU A 91 -45.39 -6.32 -17.08
CA GLU A 91 -46.23 -5.96 -18.22
C GLU A 91 -46.85 -7.20 -18.86
N LEU A 92 -46.07 -8.26 -19.08
CA LEU A 92 -46.55 -9.52 -19.64
C LEU A 92 -47.57 -10.21 -18.72
N GLN A 93 -47.35 -10.17 -17.40
CA GLN A 93 -48.30 -10.72 -16.42
C GLN A 93 -49.66 -10.01 -16.46
N LYS A 94 -49.66 -8.67 -16.55
CA LYS A 94 -50.90 -7.89 -16.71
C LYS A 94 -51.69 -8.25 -17.97
N GLN A 95 -51.00 -8.70 -19.02
CA GLN A 95 -51.64 -9.12 -20.28
C GLN A 95 -52.24 -10.53 -20.20
N THR A 96 -51.85 -11.35 -19.22
CA THR A 96 -52.18 -12.79 -19.19
C THR A 96 -53.04 -13.21 -17.98
N ASP A 97 -53.53 -12.25 -17.16
CA ASP A 97 -54.32 -12.47 -15.93
C ASP A 97 -53.75 -13.54 -14.97
N LEU A 98 -52.43 -13.70 -14.96
CA LEU A 98 -51.73 -14.72 -14.19
C LEU A 98 -51.28 -14.14 -12.82
N GLU A 99 -52.14 -14.26 -11.79
CA GLU A 99 -51.78 -13.89 -10.42
C GLU A 99 -50.84 -14.95 -9.79
N LEU A 100 -49.53 -14.70 -9.87
CA LEU A 100 -48.53 -15.51 -9.17
C LEU A 100 -48.25 -14.93 -7.77
N SER A 101 -48.79 -15.60 -6.75
CA SER A 101 -48.68 -15.28 -5.31
C SER A 101 -47.24 -15.22 -4.75
N LEU A 102 -46.22 -15.52 -5.55
CA LEU A 102 -44.80 -15.43 -5.18
C LEU A 102 -44.21 -14.00 -5.29
N TRP A 103 -44.99 -13.01 -5.78
CA TRP A 103 -44.47 -11.73 -6.28
C TRP A 103 -44.25 -10.62 -5.23
N THR A 104 -45.04 -10.57 -4.16
CA THR A 104 -44.96 -9.50 -3.14
C THR A 104 -43.58 -9.44 -2.46
N LYS A 105 -42.92 -10.60 -2.29
CA LYS A 105 -41.54 -10.70 -1.80
C LYS A 105 -40.48 -10.21 -2.79
N LYS A 106 -40.70 -10.37 -4.11
CA LYS A 106 -39.74 -10.02 -5.17
C LYS A 106 -39.68 -8.52 -5.46
N LYS A 107 -40.81 -7.80 -5.32
CA LYS A 107 -40.87 -6.35 -5.47
C LYS A 107 -40.02 -5.62 -4.41
N THR A 108 -40.05 -6.12 -3.17
CA THR A 108 -39.20 -5.62 -2.06
C THR A 108 -37.71 -5.80 -2.34
N VAL A 109 -37.30 -6.88 -3.00
CA VAL A 109 -35.88 -7.14 -3.34
C VAL A 109 -35.38 -6.16 -4.41
N ALA A 110 -36.20 -5.81 -5.40
CA ALA A 110 -35.83 -4.82 -6.41
C ALA A 110 -35.74 -3.39 -5.83
N GLU A 111 -36.64 -3.03 -4.91
CA GLU A 111 -36.60 -1.75 -4.18
C GLU A 111 -35.42 -1.68 -3.21
N GLN A 112 -35.10 -2.77 -2.50
CA GLN A 112 -33.91 -2.86 -1.65
C GLN A 112 -32.61 -2.84 -2.45
N LEU A 113 -32.56 -3.48 -3.63
CA LEU A 113 -31.41 -3.39 -4.52
C LEU A 113 -31.17 -1.95 -4.99
N LYS A 114 -32.25 -1.18 -5.19
CA LYS A 114 -32.18 0.24 -5.56
C LYS A 114 -31.68 1.12 -4.40
N SER A 115 -32.09 0.87 -3.16
CA SER A 115 -31.59 1.62 -2.00
C SER A 115 -30.12 1.31 -1.72
N HIS A 116 -29.71 0.04 -1.83
CA HIS A 116 -28.33 -0.40 -1.60
C HIS A 116 -27.31 0.20 -2.58
N MET A 117 -27.77 0.69 -3.74
CA MET A 117 -26.97 1.36 -4.77
C MET A 117 -26.80 2.86 -4.51
N SER A 118 -27.65 3.48 -3.67
CA SER A 118 -27.53 4.90 -3.29
C SER A 118 -26.56 5.13 -2.13
N GLU A 119 -26.26 4.09 -1.36
CA GLU A 119 -25.39 4.15 -0.17
C GLU A 119 -23.90 3.84 -0.47
N LEU A 120 -23.54 3.63 -1.75
CA LEU A 120 -22.20 3.20 -2.20
C LEU A 120 -21.63 4.10 -3.33
#